data_AF-A0A4Q7GBP5-F1
#
_entry.id   AF-A0A4Q7GBP5-F1
#
_cell.length_a   1.000
_cell.length_b   1.000
_cell.length_c   1.000
_cell.angle_alpha   90.00
_cell.angle_beta   90.00
_cell.angle_gamma   90.00
#
_symmetry.space_group_name_H-M   'P 1'
#
loop_
_entity.id
_entity.type
_entity.pdbx_description
1 polymer ?
#
loop_
_entity_poly.entity_id
_entity_poly.type
_entity_poly.pdbx_seq_one_letter_code
_entity_poly.pdbx_strand_id
1 'polypeptide(L)'
;MADQVFTEKSSDPAEQDFQEAGRAAKSAGEQAASAGRDLKDRAAEMASSSADAIKDQASEFVEAAKDLGSQAADRVKETVDDRKDAGAQYVSNIAEAMRRAASEFDGDLPVAGTYMRKAASQVETVSASLKNGDFDDLLRNARTFARRQPTAFLGIAALAGFGMVRFLKSSAEHSGDTGPRVTSGVGQRDGISRQSETRGYRDGISS
;
A
#
# COMPACT_ATOMS: atom_id res chain seq x y z
N MET A 1 -64.19 -4.44 14.33
CA MET A 1 -62.99 -3.91 15.00
C MET A 1 -61.90 -4.94 14.81
N ALA A 2 -61.00 -4.73 13.84
CA ALA A 2 -59.88 -5.62 13.56
C ALA A 2 -58.62 -4.77 13.40
N ASP A 3 -57.66 -5.10 14.27
CA ASP A 3 -56.21 -4.95 14.22
C ASP A 3 -55.55 -3.80 13.46
N GLN A 4 -54.85 -2.99 14.25
CA GLN A 4 -53.73 -2.18 13.81
C GLN A 4 -52.56 -3.09 13.40
N VAL A 5 -52.28 -3.18 12.10
CA VAL A 5 -50.96 -3.61 11.64
C VAL A 5 -50.11 -2.35 11.48
N PHE A 6 -49.33 -2.10 12.52
CA PHE A 6 -48.18 -1.20 12.50
C PHE A 6 -47.28 -1.62 11.34
N THR A 7 -47.29 -0.85 10.25
CA THR A 7 -46.31 -1.01 9.17
C THR A 7 -45.01 -0.44 9.69
N GLU A 8 -44.28 -1.28 10.43
CA GLU A 8 -42.91 -1.01 10.79
C GLU A 8 -42.11 -0.95 9.49
N LYS A 9 -41.63 0.24 9.17
CA LYS A 9 -40.73 0.51 8.05
C LYS A 9 -39.39 -0.19 8.36
N SER A 10 -39.35 -1.49 8.10
CA SER A 10 -38.14 -2.30 8.09
C SER A 10 -37.20 -1.70 7.07
N SER A 11 -36.27 -0.89 7.58
CA SER A 11 -35.21 -0.28 6.80
C SER A 11 -34.19 -1.38 6.53
N ASP A 12 -33.94 -1.69 5.27
CA ASP A 12 -33.11 -2.81 4.85
C ASP A 12 -31.68 -2.67 5.42
N PRO A 13 -31.13 -3.71 6.09
CA PRO A 13 -29.80 -3.64 6.71
C PRO A 13 -28.67 -3.40 5.70
N ALA A 14 -28.88 -3.74 4.41
CA ALA A 14 -27.91 -3.52 3.34
C ALA A 14 -27.66 -2.03 3.00
N GLU A 15 -28.62 -1.13 3.26
CA GLU A 15 -28.46 0.31 2.99
C GLU A 15 -27.65 1.04 4.09
N GLN A 16 -27.55 0.43 5.28
CA GLN A 16 -26.81 1.01 6.41
C GLN A 16 -25.31 0.74 6.28
N ASP A 17 -24.94 -0.50 5.92
CA ASP A 17 -23.53 -0.89 5.70
C ASP A 17 -22.88 -0.11 4.56
N PHE A 18 -23.65 0.16 3.49
CA PHE A 18 -23.16 0.94 2.34
C PHE A 18 -22.93 2.42 2.70
N GLN A 19 -23.79 3.00 3.53
CA GLN A 19 -23.62 4.38 4.01
C GLN A 19 -22.48 4.50 5.01
N GLU A 20 -22.24 3.48 5.83
CA GLU A 20 -21.10 3.42 6.75
C GLU A 20 -19.78 3.30 6.00
N ALA A 21 -19.71 2.44 4.98
CA ALA A 21 -18.56 2.32 4.08
C ALA A 21 -18.27 3.62 3.33
N GLY A 22 -19.30 4.29 2.80
CA GLY A 22 -19.16 5.60 2.14
C GLY A 22 -18.65 6.70 3.09
N ARG A 23 -19.08 6.69 4.36
CA ARG A 23 -18.60 7.64 5.38
C ARG A 23 -17.17 7.34 5.82
N ALA A 24 -16.80 6.07 5.95
CA ALA A 24 -15.44 5.64 6.26
C ALA A 24 -14.46 5.97 5.11
N ALA A 25 -14.87 5.78 3.86
CA ALA A 25 -14.08 6.17 2.70
C ALA A 25 -13.92 7.70 2.61
N LYS A 26 -14.99 8.46 2.93
CA LYS A 26 -14.95 9.92 2.94
C LYS A 26 -14.04 10.47 4.03
N SER A 27 -14.10 9.93 5.25
CA SER A 27 -13.23 10.35 6.36
C SER A 27 -11.77 9.99 6.10
N ALA A 28 -11.48 8.82 5.52
CA ALA A 28 -10.14 8.46 5.07
C ALA A 28 -9.64 9.38 3.94
N GLY A 29 -10.52 9.76 3.01
CA GLY A 29 -10.21 10.73 1.95
C GLY A 29 -9.93 12.13 2.49
N GLU A 30 -10.68 12.59 3.50
CA GLU A 30 -10.46 13.87 4.17
C GLU A 30 -9.14 13.88 4.95
N GLN A 31 -8.81 12.78 5.64
CA GLN A 31 -7.51 12.61 6.32
C GLN A 31 -6.34 12.57 5.34
N ALA A 32 -6.50 11.87 4.22
CA ALA A 32 -5.49 11.85 3.16
C ALA A 32 -5.33 13.24 2.52
N ALA A 33 -6.42 13.99 2.35
CA ALA A 33 -6.39 15.35 1.81
C ALA A 33 -5.72 16.33 2.76
N SER A 34 -5.94 16.23 4.08
CA SER A 34 -5.24 17.08 5.07
C SER A 34 -3.75 16.73 5.13
N ALA A 35 -3.41 15.43 5.23
CA ALA A 35 -2.01 15.00 5.21
C ALA A 35 -1.29 15.40 3.90
N GLY A 36 -2.00 15.38 2.77
CA GLY A 36 -1.49 15.83 1.48
C GLY A 36 -1.23 17.34 1.43
N ARG A 37 -2.06 18.16 2.09
CA ARG A 37 -1.83 19.61 2.22
C ARG A 37 -0.62 19.89 3.11
N ASP A 38 -0.53 19.24 4.26
CA ASP A 38 0.60 19.41 5.18
C ASP A 38 1.94 19.02 4.51
N LEU A 39 1.93 17.92 3.75
CA LEU A 39 3.09 17.49 2.97
C LEU A 39 3.44 18.49 1.87
N LYS A 40 2.44 19.04 1.18
CA LYS A 40 2.64 20.04 0.13
C LYS A 40 3.25 21.32 0.69
N ASP A 41 2.77 21.78 1.84
CA ASP A 41 3.26 23.00 2.49
C ASP A 41 4.72 22.84 2.94
N ARG A 42 5.05 21.70 3.56
CA ARG A 42 6.44 21.36 3.90
C ARG A 42 7.34 21.20 2.68
N ALA A 43 6.84 20.59 1.61
CA ALA A 43 7.58 20.45 0.36
C ALA A 43 7.85 21.81 -0.31
N ALA A 44 6.89 22.73 -0.26
CA ALA A 44 7.05 24.09 -0.78
C ALA A 44 8.10 24.88 0.03
N GLU A 45 8.06 24.76 1.35
CA GLU A 45 9.04 25.40 2.25
C GLU A 45 10.46 24.84 2.04
N MET A 46 10.60 23.51 1.95
CA MET A 46 11.88 22.86 1.66
C MET A 46 12.40 23.20 0.26
N ALA A 47 11.53 23.22 -0.76
CA ALA A 47 11.91 23.60 -2.11
C ALA A 47 12.42 25.05 -2.17
N SER A 48 11.80 25.96 -1.42
CA SER A 48 12.21 27.37 -1.38
C SER A 48 13.56 27.62 -0.70
N SER A 49 13.91 26.81 0.30
CA SER A 49 15.16 26.94 1.06
C SER A 49 16.33 26.13 0.49
N SER A 50 16.04 25.10 -0.30
CA SER A 50 17.04 24.11 -0.73
C SER A 50 17.30 24.08 -2.23
N ALA A 51 16.66 24.96 -3.02
CA ALA A 51 16.74 24.91 -4.50
C ALA A 51 18.19 24.92 -5.04
N ASP A 52 19.06 25.77 -4.47
CA ASP A 52 20.47 25.85 -4.91
C ASP A 52 21.29 24.64 -4.46
N ALA A 53 21.15 24.20 -3.21
CA ALA A 53 21.84 23.02 -2.68
C ALA A 53 21.40 21.71 -3.37
N ILE A 54 20.13 21.62 -3.75
CA ILE A 54 19.57 20.48 -4.49
C ILE A 54 20.21 20.39 -5.87
N LYS A 55 20.55 21.50 -6.53
CA LYS A 55 21.08 21.46 -7.89
C LYS A 55 22.47 20.82 -7.96
N ASP A 56 23.32 21.13 -7.00
CA ASP A 56 24.67 20.57 -6.90
C ASP A 56 24.61 19.09 -6.53
N GLN A 57 23.82 18.74 -5.50
CA GLN A 57 23.66 17.36 -5.06
C GLN A 57 22.92 16.50 -6.09
N ALA A 58 21.98 17.07 -6.83
CA ALA A 58 21.28 16.39 -7.92
C ALA A 58 22.23 16.06 -9.06
N SER A 59 23.21 16.91 -9.37
CA SER A 59 24.18 16.64 -10.43
C SER A 59 25.03 15.41 -10.10
N GLU A 60 25.58 15.36 -8.88
CA GLU A 60 26.36 14.21 -8.39
C GLU A 60 25.51 12.93 -8.31
N PHE A 61 24.27 13.05 -7.83
CA PHE A 61 23.33 11.94 -7.77
C PHE A 61 22.94 11.43 -9.17
N VAL A 62 22.73 12.32 -10.14
CA VAL A 62 22.42 11.95 -11.52
C VAL A 62 23.61 11.24 -12.16
N GLU A 63 24.84 11.67 -11.89
CA GLU A 63 26.06 11.02 -12.36
C GLU A 63 26.16 9.59 -11.82
N ALA A 64 26.00 9.42 -10.50
CA ALA A 64 26.02 8.11 -9.85
C ALA A 64 24.87 7.19 -10.32
N ALA A 65 23.67 7.75 -10.47
CA ALA A 65 22.51 7.02 -10.97
C ALA A 65 22.67 6.61 -12.45
N LYS A 66 23.36 7.42 -13.26
CA LYS A 66 23.67 7.08 -14.65
C LYS A 66 24.63 5.90 -14.72
N ASP A 67 25.70 5.91 -13.92
CA ASP A 67 26.69 4.84 -13.89
C ASP A 67 26.07 3.51 -13.40
N LEU A 68 25.37 3.55 -12.27
CA LEU A 68 24.65 2.39 -11.74
C LEU A 68 23.56 1.91 -12.70
N GLY A 69 22.85 2.85 -13.34
CA GLY A 69 21.82 2.56 -14.32
C GLY A 69 22.35 1.87 -15.56
N SER A 70 23.51 2.27 -16.08
CA SER A 70 24.16 1.56 -17.19
C SER A 70 24.55 0.13 -16.81
N GLN A 71 25.21 -0.04 -15.66
CA GLN A 71 25.62 -1.38 -15.21
C GLN A 71 24.41 -2.30 -14.97
N ALA A 72 23.34 -1.78 -14.36
CA ALA A 72 22.11 -2.52 -14.14
C ALA A 72 21.41 -2.87 -15.47
N ALA A 73 21.36 -1.94 -16.42
CA ALA A 73 20.73 -2.17 -17.72
C ALA A 73 21.44 -3.29 -18.50
N ASP A 74 22.78 -3.31 -18.50
CA ASP A 74 23.56 -4.34 -19.19
C ASP A 74 23.31 -5.73 -18.58
N ARG A 75 23.27 -5.82 -17.24
CA ARG A 75 22.99 -7.08 -16.53
C ARG A 75 21.57 -7.58 -16.74
N VAL A 76 20.60 -6.68 -16.77
CA VAL A 76 19.19 -7.01 -17.06
C VAL A 76 19.07 -7.52 -18.49
N LYS A 77 19.72 -6.89 -19.46
CA LYS A 77 19.71 -7.32 -20.86
C LYS A 77 20.25 -8.75 -21.02
N GLU A 78 21.37 -9.05 -20.37
CA GLU A 78 21.98 -10.39 -20.35
C GLU A 78 21.05 -11.44 -19.72
N THR A 79 20.39 -11.11 -18.60
CA THR A 79 19.53 -12.04 -17.85
C THR A 79 18.17 -12.29 -18.53
N VAL A 80 17.65 -11.28 -19.25
CA VAL A 80 16.32 -11.35 -19.90
C VAL A 80 16.35 -12.23 -21.15
N ASP A 81 17.45 -12.26 -21.90
CA ASP A 81 17.58 -13.14 -23.07
C ASP A 81 17.60 -14.64 -22.67
N ASP A 82 18.09 -14.96 -21.47
CA ASP A 82 18.19 -16.33 -20.95
C ASP A 82 16.88 -16.87 -20.31
N ARG A 83 15.86 -16.04 -20.07
CA ARG A 83 14.69 -16.42 -19.25
C ARG A 83 13.32 -16.01 -19.81
N LYS A 84 13.15 -15.97 -21.13
CA LYS A 84 11.88 -15.59 -21.78
C LYS A 84 10.70 -16.52 -21.47
N ASP A 85 10.94 -17.82 -21.24
CA ASP A 85 9.88 -18.80 -21.03
C ASP A 85 9.27 -18.80 -19.61
N ALA A 86 9.98 -18.25 -18.61
CA ALA A 86 9.51 -18.22 -17.21
C ALA A 86 8.43 -17.16 -16.93
N GLY A 87 8.17 -16.25 -17.87
CA GLY A 87 7.28 -15.09 -17.67
C GLY A 87 5.78 -15.40 -17.81
N ALA A 88 5.41 -16.40 -18.62
CA ALA A 88 4.01 -16.61 -19.01
C ALA A 88 3.09 -16.95 -17.81
N GLN A 89 3.59 -17.76 -16.87
CA GLN A 89 2.82 -18.18 -15.70
C GLN A 89 2.64 -17.03 -14.69
N TYR A 90 3.62 -16.13 -14.60
CA TYR A 90 3.58 -14.98 -13.70
C TYR A 90 2.59 -13.91 -14.19
N VAL A 91 2.56 -13.68 -15.51
CA VAL A 91 1.61 -12.74 -16.15
C VAL A 91 0.17 -13.24 -16.00
N SER A 92 -0.07 -14.55 -16.10
CA SER A 92 -1.41 -15.13 -15.89
C SER A 92 -1.94 -14.86 -14.47
N ASN A 93 -1.10 -15.03 -13.45
CA ASN A 93 -1.48 -14.81 -12.05
C ASN A 93 -1.80 -13.33 -11.77
N ILE A 94 -1.05 -12.41 -12.39
CA ILE A 94 -1.32 -10.97 -12.28
C ILE A 94 -2.64 -10.60 -12.98
N ALA A 95 -2.88 -11.15 -14.17
CA ALA A 95 -4.10 -10.91 -14.93
C ALA A 95 -5.36 -11.39 -14.18
N GLU A 96 -5.28 -12.55 -13.50
CA GLU A 96 -6.37 -13.04 -12.65
C GLU A 96 -6.62 -12.14 -11.43
N ALA A 97 -5.57 -11.68 -10.76
CA ALA A 97 -5.68 -10.76 -9.63
C ALA A 97 -6.30 -9.42 -10.04
N MET A 98 -5.88 -8.86 -11.18
CA MET A 98 -6.43 -7.62 -11.73
C MET A 98 -7.90 -7.77 -12.15
N ARG A 99 -8.28 -8.91 -12.74
CA ARG A 99 -9.67 -9.18 -13.14
C ARG A 99 -10.60 -9.30 -11.93
N ARG A 100 -10.12 -9.88 -10.82
CA ARG A 100 -10.86 -9.89 -9.54
C ARG A 100 -11.05 -8.48 -8.98
N ALA A 101 -9.98 -7.69 -8.90
CA ALA A 101 -10.05 -6.32 -8.40
C ALA A 101 -10.93 -5.39 -9.27
N ALA A 102 -10.89 -5.55 -10.60
CA ALA A 102 -11.73 -4.76 -11.52
C ALA A 102 -13.21 -5.08 -11.38
N SER A 103 -13.55 -6.34 -11.12
CA SER A 103 -14.94 -6.78 -10.87
C SER A 103 -15.54 -6.12 -9.62
N GLU A 104 -14.69 -5.62 -8.72
CA GLU A 104 -15.07 -4.92 -7.48
C GLU A 104 -15.24 -3.40 -7.67
N PHE A 105 -14.77 -2.83 -8.78
CA PHE A 105 -14.73 -1.38 -9.03
C PHE A 105 -15.68 -0.89 -10.15
N ASP A 106 -16.38 -1.79 -10.84
CA ASP A 106 -17.17 -1.48 -12.04
C ASP A 106 -18.44 -0.62 -11.79
N GLY A 107 -18.77 -0.32 -10.53
CA GLY A 107 -20.05 0.28 -10.14
C GLY A 107 -20.19 1.80 -10.20
N ASP A 108 -19.15 2.60 -9.94
CA ASP A 108 -19.40 3.92 -9.31
C ASP A 108 -18.99 5.20 -10.06
N LEU A 109 -18.16 5.21 -11.13
CA LEU A 109 -17.61 6.49 -11.64
C LEU A 109 -17.50 6.63 -13.18
N PRO A 110 -18.44 7.33 -13.85
CA PRO A 110 -18.40 7.55 -15.31
C PRO A 110 -17.25 8.45 -15.80
N VAL A 111 -16.76 9.37 -14.97
CA VAL A 111 -15.57 10.20 -15.29
C VAL A 111 -14.28 9.37 -15.19
N ALA A 112 -14.22 8.41 -14.26
CA ALA A 112 -13.10 7.49 -14.17
C ALA A 112 -13.01 6.61 -15.42
N GLY A 113 -14.14 6.19 -16.01
CA GLY A 113 -14.18 5.34 -17.20
C GLY A 113 -13.37 5.85 -18.40
N THR A 114 -13.29 7.17 -18.62
CA THR A 114 -12.50 7.73 -19.74
C THR A 114 -10.99 7.69 -19.45
N TYR A 115 -10.59 8.00 -18.23
CA TYR A 115 -9.19 7.92 -17.80
C TYR A 115 -8.71 6.48 -17.70
N MET A 116 -9.56 5.58 -17.20
CA MET A 116 -9.29 4.14 -17.12
C MET A 116 -9.14 3.52 -18.50
N ARG A 117 -10.00 3.89 -19.47
CA ARG A 117 -9.87 3.41 -20.86
C ARG A 117 -8.55 3.87 -21.50
N LYS A 118 -8.16 5.12 -21.26
CA LYS A 118 -6.87 5.64 -21.72
C LYS A 118 -5.69 4.95 -21.05
N ALA A 119 -5.78 4.67 -19.74
CA ALA A 119 -4.77 3.91 -19.01
C ALA A 119 -4.67 2.46 -19.53
N ALA A 120 -5.81 1.80 -19.77
CA ALA A 120 -5.86 0.45 -20.31
C ALA A 120 -5.17 0.33 -21.67
N SER A 121 -5.42 1.26 -22.60
CA SER A 121 -4.73 1.27 -23.90
C SER A 121 -3.21 1.46 -23.77
N GLN A 122 -2.76 2.27 -22.81
CA GLN A 122 -1.33 2.43 -22.54
C GLN A 122 -0.71 1.16 -21.95
N VAL A 123 -1.41 0.47 -21.05
CA VAL A 123 -0.97 -0.80 -20.47
C VAL A 123 -0.86 -1.88 -21.55
N GLU A 124 -1.85 -2.00 -22.43
CA GLU A 124 -1.84 -2.98 -23.52
C GLU A 124 -0.67 -2.77 -24.49
N THR A 125 -0.34 -1.51 -24.79
CA THR A 125 0.85 -1.17 -25.59
C THR A 125 2.14 -1.64 -24.92
N VAL A 126 2.28 -1.42 -23.61
CA VAL A 126 3.45 -1.87 -22.85
C VAL A 126 3.53 -3.39 -22.79
N SER A 127 2.41 -4.08 -22.58
CA SER A 127 2.34 -5.55 -22.57
C SER A 127 2.70 -6.15 -23.94
N ALA A 128 2.28 -5.53 -25.04
CA ALA A 128 2.63 -5.97 -26.39
C ALA A 128 4.13 -5.86 -26.65
N SER A 129 4.76 -4.73 -26.30
CA SER A 129 6.21 -4.56 -26.41
C SER A 129 6.99 -5.56 -25.54
N LEU A 130 6.48 -5.87 -24.35
CA LEU A 130 7.12 -6.85 -23.46
C LEU A 130 7.03 -8.28 -24.02
N LYS A 131 5.90 -8.65 -24.62
CA LYS A 131 5.70 -9.95 -25.29
C LYS A 131 6.60 -10.12 -26.51
N ASN A 132 6.83 -9.03 -27.25
CA ASN A 132 7.69 -9.03 -28.43
C ASN A 132 9.18 -8.91 -28.10
N GLY A 133 9.53 -8.65 -26.82
CA GLY A 133 10.92 -8.53 -26.36
C GLY A 133 11.57 -7.17 -26.67
N ASP A 134 10.77 -6.14 -26.96
CA ASP A 134 11.25 -4.82 -27.38
C ASP A 134 11.63 -3.95 -26.17
N PHE A 135 12.60 -4.41 -25.37
CA PHE A 135 13.01 -3.74 -24.12
C PHE A 135 13.66 -2.37 -24.36
N ASP A 136 14.46 -2.24 -25.43
CA ASP A 136 15.11 -0.97 -25.78
C ASP A 136 14.06 0.11 -26.13
N ASP A 137 12.94 -0.27 -26.75
CA ASP A 137 11.83 0.64 -27.05
C ASP A 137 11.05 1.03 -25.79
N LEU A 138 10.83 0.09 -24.86
CA LEU A 138 10.24 0.39 -23.55
C LEU A 138 11.09 1.41 -22.76
N LEU A 139 12.41 1.22 -22.73
CA LEU A 139 13.34 2.16 -22.08
C LEU A 139 13.32 3.54 -22.76
N ARG A 140 13.29 3.58 -24.09
CA ARG A 140 13.23 4.81 -24.86
C ARG A 140 11.92 5.58 -24.60
N ASN A 141 10.80 4.86 -24.52
CA ASN A 141 9.48 5.43 -24.21
C ASN A 141 9.42 5.94 -22.77
N ALA A 142 9.95 5.18 -21.81
CA ALA A 142 10.05 5.61 -20.41
C ALA A 142 10.89 6.88 -20.25
N ARG A 143 12.06 6.95 -20.92
CA ARG A 143 12.92 8.15 -20.94
C ARG A 143 12.21 9.36 -21.55
N THR A 144 11.47 9.14 -22.63
CA THR A 144 10.68 10.19 -23.29
C THR A 144 9.56 10.69 -22.38
N PHE A 145 8.86 9.79 -21.70
CA PHE A 145 7.84 10.13 -20.71
C PHE A 145 8.42 10.93 -19.54
N ALA A 146 9.55 10.49 -18.97
CA ALA A 146 10.22 11.19 -17.87
C ALA A 146 10.58 12.64 -18.24
N ARG A 147 11.07 12.87 -19.47
CA ARG A 147 11.37 14.22 -19.97
C ARG A 147 10.12 15.06 -20.23
N ARG A 148 9.03 14.44 -20.69
CA ARG A 148 7.79 15.14 -21.04
C ARG A 148 6.93 15.48 -19.81
N GLN A 149 6.94 14.62 -18.80
CA GLN A 149 6.13 14.74 -17.60
C GLN A 149 6.95 14.37 -16.35
N PRO A 150 7.89 15.23 -15.94
CA PRO A 150 8.79 14.94 -14.81
C PRO A 150 8.03 14.71 -13.49
N THR A 151 6.95 15.47 -13.25
CA THR A 151 6.12 15.32 -12.04
C THR A 151 5.39 13.98 -11.99
N ALA A 152 4.81 13.53 -13.11
CA ALA A 152 4.14 12.24 -13.18
C ALA A 152 5.13 11.08 -13.00
N PHE A 153 6.32 11.20 -13.61
CA PHE A 153 7.39 10.22 -13.46
C PHE A 153 7.87 10.11 -12.01
N LEU A 154 8.11 11.23 -11.33
CA LEU A 154 8.50 11.25 -9.91
C LEU A 154 7.42 10.61 -9.02
N GLY A 155 6.15 10.89 -9.29
CA GLY A 155 5.03 10.26 -8.56
C GLY A 155 5.01 8.74 -8.73
N ILE A 156 5.15 8.25 -9.97
CA ILE A 156 5.21 6.81 -10.27
C ILE A 156 6.45 6.17 -9.62
N ALA A 157 7.62 6.80 -9.72
CA ALA A 157 8.86 6.31 -9.14
C ALA A 157 8.79 6.22 -7.61
N ALA A 158 8.19 7.23 -6.95
CA ALA A 158 7.99 7.22 -5.51
C ALA A 158 7.06 6.07 -5.07
N LEU A 159 5.94 5.88 -5.77
CA LEU A 159 5.03 4.76 -5.51
C LEU A 159 5.71 3.40 -5.73
N ALA A 160 6.47 3.25 -6.81
CA ALA A 160 7.22 2.03 -7.09
C ALA A 160 8.28 1.75 -6.02
N GLY A 161 9.04 2.77 -5.61
CA GLY A 161 10.04 2.67 -4.54
C GLY A 161 9.41 2.27 -3.20
N PHE A 162 8.32 2.93 -2.80
CA PHE A 162 7.59 2.57 -1.60
C PHE A 162 7.02 1.15 -1.67
N GLY A 163 6.44 0.77 -2.82
CA GLY A 163 5.93 -0.58 -3.06
C GLY A 163 7.01 -1.63 -2.92
N MET A 164 8.21 -1.37 -3.45
CA MET A 164 9.37 -2.25 -3.31
C MET A 164 9.79 -2.40 -1.84
N VAL A 165 9.91 -1.29 -1.10
CA VAL A 165 10.22 -1.34 0.35
C VAL A 165 9.15 -2.12 1.12
N ARG A 166 7.88 -1.87 0.82
CA ARG A 166 6.75 -2.56 1.46
C ARG A 166 6.74 -4.05 1.13
N PHE A 167 7.08 -4.43 -0.09
CA PHE A 167 7.21 -5.82 -0.52
C PHE A 167 8.36 -6.52 0.19
N LEU A 168 9.55 -5.91 0.22
CA LEU A 168 10.70 -6.45 0.94
C LEU A 168 10.40 -6.64 2.43
N LYS A 169 9.77 -5.66 3.08
CA LYS A 169 9.32 -5.77 4.47
C LYS A 169 8.28 -6.89 4.67
N SER A 170 7.31 -6.99 3.76
CA SER A 170 6.29 -8.06 3.79
C SER A 170 6.88 -9.46 3.63
N SER A 171 7.87 -9.59 2.75
CA SER A 171 8.51 -10.86 2.42
C SER A 171 9.40 -11.34 3.57
N ALA A 172 10.03 -10.42 4.30
CA ALA A 172 10.77 -10.74 5.51
C ALA A 172 9.84 -11.24 6.64
N GLU A 173 8.64 -10.67 6.75
CA GLU A 173 7.63 -11.07 7.75
C GLU A 173 7.02 -12.45 7.45
N HIS A 174 7.01 -12.89 6.18
CA HIS A 174 6.57 -14.25 5.78
C HIS A 174 7.61 -15.36 6.01
N SER A 175 8.81 -15.05 6.49
CA SER A 175 9.87 -16.03 6.75
C SER A 175 10.05 -16.38 8.23
N GLY A 176 9.16 -15.90 9.12
CA GLY A 176 9.30 -16.03 10.58
C GLY A 176 8.43 -17.10 11.26
N ASP A 177 7.50 -17.76 10.56
CA ASP A 177 6.53 -18.67 11.21
C ASP A 177 6.82 -20.15 10.92
N THR A 178 8.02 -20.59 11.32
CA THR A 178 8.35 -22.03 11.44
C THR A 178 9.13 -22.27 12.73
N GLY A 179 8.61 -21.78 13.85
CA GLY A 179 8.99 -22.24 15.18
C GLY A 179 8.10 -23.43 15.58
N PRO A 180 8.64 -24.59 16.00
CA PRO A 180 7.82 -25.67 16.52
C PRO A 180 7.03 -25.15 17.72
N ARG A 181 5.71 -25.24 17.69
CA ARG A 181 4.87 -25.02 18.88
C ARG A 181 5.23 -26.09 19.91
N VAL A 182 6.15 -25.76 20.81
CA VAL A 182 6.36 -26.52 22.04
C VAL A 182 5.15 -26.23 22.91
N THR A 183 4.19 -27.15 22.85
CA THR A 183 3.15 -27.35 23.85
C THR A 183 3.83 -27.57 25.21
N SER A 184 4.07 -26.49 25.94
CA SER A 184 4.39 -26.55 27.36
C SER A 184 3.08 -26.42 28.12
N GLY A 185 2.53 -27.58 28.50
CA GLY A 185 1.47 -27.65 29.50
C GLY A 185 1.97 -27.10 30.82
N VAL A 186 1.63 -25.85 31.13
CA VAL A 186 1.77 -25.28 32.47
C VAL A 186 0.47 -25.59 33.20
N GLY A 187 0.51 -26.66 33.97
CA GLY A 187 -0.52 -27.00 34.94
C GLY A 187 -0.67 -25.90 35.98
N GLN A 188 -1.83 -25.24 35.93
CA GLN A 188 -2.68 -24.86 37.05
C GLN A 188 -2.03 -24.98 38.44
N ARG A 189 -1.65 -23.85 39.05
CA ARG A 189 -1.56 -23.71 40.51
C ARG A 189 -2.61 -22.71 40.94
N ASP A 190 -3.78 -23.25 41.27
CA ASP A 190 -4.86 -22.51 41.89
C ASP A 190 -4.50 -22.10 43.32
N GLY A 191 -4.63 -20.80 43.55
CA GLY A 191 -5.26 -20.16 44.70
C GLY A 191 -4.97 -20.67 46.11
N ILE A 192 -4.27 -19.84 46.89
CA ILE A 192 -4.75 -19.47 48.23
C ILE A 192 -4.51 -17.97 48.44
N SER A 193 -5.61 -17.22 48.51
CA SER A 193 -5.67 -15.84 48.98
C SER A 193 -6.16 -15.82 50.43
N ARG A 194 -5.84 -14.72 51.15
CA ARG A 194 -6.33 -14.28 52.48
C ARG A 194 -5.50 -14.82 53.66
N GLN A 195 -5.14 -14.03 54.67
CA GLN A 195 -5.56 -12.68 55.06
C GLN A 195 -4.47 -12.11 56.00
N SER A 196 -3.99 -10.89 55.73
CA SER A 196 -3.23 -10.11 56.70
C SER A 196 -4.20 -9.44 57.66
N GLU A 197 -4.33 -10.00 58.85
CA GLU A 197 -5.08 -9.44 59.97
C GLU A 197 -4.36 -8.19 60.48
N THR A 198 -5.06 -7.05 60.38
CA THR A 198 -4.58 -5.74 60.84
C THR A 198 -5.05 -5.52 62.27
N ARG A 199 -4.09 -5.09 63.11
CA ARG A 199 -4.23 -4.69 64.52
C ARG A 199 -5.41 -3.75 64.78
N GLY A 200 -6.08 -3.95 65.92
CA GLY A 200 -6.85 -2.89 66.57
C GLY A 200 -7.58 -3.28 67.86
N TYR A 201 -6.91 -3.22 69.00
CA TYR A 201 -7.48 -2.94 70.35
C TYR A 201 -6.26 -2.76 71.28
N ARG A 202 -5.78 -1.56 71.63
CA ARG A 202 -6.34 -0.42 72.38
C ARG A 202 -6.83 -0.79 73.80
N ASP A 203 -6.06 -0.27 74.74
CA ASP A 203 -6.36 0.05 76.14
C ASP A 203 -6.78 -1.06 77.12
N GLY A 204 -5.95 -1.17 78.14
CA GLY A 204 -6.27 -1.74 79.45
C GLY A 204 -5.29 -1.17 80.48
N ILE A 205 -5.55 0.05 80.94
CA ILE A 205 -4.93 0.68 82.11
C ILE A 205 -5.73 0.26 83.35
N SER A 206 -5.02 0.03 84.48
CA SER A 206 -5.50 -0.08 85.87
C SER A 206 -6.12 -1.44 86.27
N SER A 207 -5.78 -2.05 87.42
CA SER A 207 -5.13 -1.59 88.67
C SER A 207 -4.16 -2.63 89.22
#